data_AF-A0A6N4WGL7-F1
#
_entry.id   AF-A0A6N4WGL7-F1
#
_cell.length_a   1.000
_cell.length_b   1.000
_cell.length_c   1.000
_cell.angle_alpha   90.00
_cell.angle_beta   90.00
_cell.angle_gamma   90.00
#
_symmetry.space_group_name_H-M   'P 1'
#
loop_
_entity.id
_entity.type
_entity.pdbx_description
1 polymer ?
#
loop_
_entity_poly.entity_id
_entity_poly.type
_entity_poly.pdbx_seq_one_letter_code
_entity_poly.pdbx_strand_id
1 'polypeptide(L)'
;MFFAALAVVVAMAAPAHAANVVWVGGTKGSLGTVLSGLFSINDELLGGAYQDDDFTTVDYPGGLWPITGVLDPTLGVSVGIGVTNTMAAIATLSGQLVVAGTSQGSLVVQQVEANLNSNPAVPDNTTFILIADPNLGLFNGSHGQSVPVFDYVPFAVPETRFKTIIVVNQYDFFADPITQPWNLLTDLNALVGIYYVHSVAQATDLSTVPPQNITTTTNSQGGTTTVYRVPTTFLPLTMPLRQWGVPAGVVDAIDAQLRPIIDQGYAPVSSTRPPVAASPAAQLVSRTASSGRQRPTTPPAVKGAASTGSHSGGSSGGSSGSSSGSSSKSTGGSGRNK
;
A
#
# COMPACT_ATOMS: atom_id res chain seq x y z
N MET A 1 -43.70 33.30 41.60
CA MET A 1 -43.49 32.95 40.17
C MET A 1 -42.07 33.35 39.79
N PHE A 2 -41.49 32.64 38.82
CA PHE A 2 -40.11 32.67 38.31
C PHE A 2 -39.12 31.68 38.95
N PHE A 3 -39.14 30.45 38.42
CA PHE A 3 -37.96 29.58 38.37
C PHE A 3 -37.08 30.04 37.20
N ALA A 4 -35.83 30.38 37.46
CA ALA A 4 -34.82 30.60 36.42
C ALA A 4 -34.24 29.24 36.00
N ALA A 5 -34.53 28.81 34.77
CA ALA A 5 -33.90 27.64 34.18
C ALA A 5 -32.50 28.03 33.70
N LEU A 6 -31.48 27.45 34.32
CA LEU A 6 -30.09 27.57 33.90
C LEU A 6 -29.90 26.64 32.68
N ALA A 7 -29.84 27.21 31.48
CA ALA A 7 -29.50 26.46 30.27
C ALA A 7 -27.99 26.16 30.27
N VAL A 8 -27.63 24.91 30.51
CA VAL A 8 -26.27 24.41 30.26
C VAL A 8 -26.11 24.28 28.74
N VAL A 9 -25.40 25.23 28.13
CA VAL A 9 -24.92 25.10 26.76
C VAL A 9 -23.75 24.12 26.81
N VAL A 10 -24.01 22.86 26.44
CA VAL A 10 -22.94 21.92 26.09
C VAL A 10 -22.37 22.40 24.76
N ALA A 11 -21.26 23.12 24.81
CA ALA A 11 -20.46 23.38 23.63
C ALA A 11 -19.96 22.03 23.12
N MET A 12 -20.61 21.51 22.09
CA MET A 12 -20.09 20.41 21.29
C MET A 12 -18.77 20.91 20.72
N ALA A 13 -17.64 20.42 21.24
CA ALA A 13 -16.35 20.67 20.63
C ALA A 13 -16.45 20.22 19.17
N ALA A 14 -16.16 21.13 18.23
CA ALA A 14 -15.99 20.76 16.84
C ALA A 14 -14.97 19.61 16.80
N PRO A 15 -15.20 18.56 15.98
CA PRO A 15 -14.23 17.49 15.84
C PRO A 15 -12.89 18.13 15.47
N ALA A 16 -11.81 17.70 16.12
CA ALA A 16 -10.46 18.08 15.72
C ALA A 16 -10.37 17.87 14.20
N HIS A 17 -10.02 18.92 13.46
CA HIS A 17 -10.07 18.88 12.00
C HIS A 17 -9.38 17.62 11.46
N ALA A 18 -10.13 16.83 10.70
CA ALA A 18 -9.60 15.71 9.93
C ALA A 18 -8.48 16.24 9.02
N ALA A 19 -7.39 15.49 8.89
CA ALA A 19 -6.30 15.86 7.99
C ALA A 19 -6.77 15.71 6.53
N ASN A 20 -6.24 16.53 5.63
CA ASN A 20 -6.41 16.27 4.20
C ASN A 20 -5.35 15.24 3.78
N VAL A 21 -5.77 14.09 3.28
CA VAL A 21 -4.90 13.04 2.78
C VAL A 21 -4.91 13.07 1.26
N VAL A 22 -3.79 13.44 0.66
CA VAL A 22 -3.57 13.32 -0.78
C VAL A 22 -2.93 11.95 -1.05
N TRP A 23 -3.65 11.08 -1.74
CA TRP A 23 -3.23 9.71 -2.03
C TRP A 23 -2.81 9.53 -3.49
N VAL A 24 -1.62 8.97 -3.70
CA VAL A 24 -1.10 8.61 -5.02
C VAL A 24 -0.93 7.09 -5.10
N GLY A 25 -1.77 6.44 -5.91
CA GLY A 25 -1.75 4.99 -6.09
C GLY A 25 -0.49 4.48 -6.79
N GLY A 26 -0.32 3.15 -6.81
CA GLY A 26 0.77 2.49 -7.52
C GLY A 26 0.51 2.28 -9.02
N THR A 27 1.35 1.44 -9.63
CA THR A 27 1.28 1.08 -11.05
C THR A 27 -0.11 0.53 -11.44
N LYS A 28 -0.67 1.02 -12.55
CA LYS A 28 -1.95 0.57 -13.15
C LYS A 28 -1.69 -0.51 -14.22
N GLY A 29 -2.71 -0.86 -15.00
CA GLY A 29 -2.58 -1.84 -16.10
C GLY A 29 -2.45 -3.29 -15.62
N SER A 30 -1.79 -4.14 -16.41
CA SER A 30 -1.70 -5.59 -16.15
C SER A 30 -1.06 -5.93 -14.80
N LEU A 31 0.06 -5.27 -14.47
CA LEU A 31 0.71 -5.39 -13.17
C LEU A 31 -0.18 -4.85 -12.04
N GLY A 32 -0.82 -3.70 -12.27
CA GLY A 32 -1.79 -3.15 -11.33
C GLY A 32 -2.94 -4.10 -11.01
N THR A 33 -3.49 -4.81 -12.00
CA THR A 33 -4.56 -5.80 -11.79
C THR A 33 -4.11 -6.96 -10.90
N VAL A 34 -2.86 -7.42 -11.04
CA VAL A 34 -2.30 -8.47 -10.16
C VAL A 34 -2.13 -7.97 -8.73
N LEU A 35 -1.78 -6.70 -8.55
CA LEU A 35 -1.43 -6.12 -7.25
C LEU A 35 -2.61 -5.46 -6.52
N SER A 36 -3.65 -5.03 -7.24
CA SER A 36 -4.78 -4.22 -6.72
C SER A 36 -5.91 -5.05 -6.09
N GLY A 37 -5.91 -6.37 -6.27
CA GLY A 37 -6.99 -7.26 -5.80
C GLY A 37 -7.09 -7.48 -4.29
N LEU A 38 -6.42 -6.66 -3.45
CA LEU A 38 -6.18 -7.01 -2.05
C LEU A 38 -6.64 -5.97 -0.99
N PHE A 39 -7.00 -4.71 -1.33
CA PHE A 39 -7.21 -3.66 -0.30
C PHE A 39 -8.21 -2.55 -0.68
N SER A 40 -8.91 -2.02 0.33
CA SER A 40 -9.71 -0.77 0.27
C SER A 40 -8.92 0.36 0.92
N ILE A 41 -8.34 1.26 0.13
CA ILE A 41 -7.33 2.20 0.65
C ILE A 41 -7.86 3.17 1.72
N ASN A 42 -9.10 3.64 1.57
CA ASN A 42 -9.68 4.64 2.48
C ASN A 42 -9.86 4.09 3.89
N ASP A 43 -10.17 2.79 4.03
CA ASP A 43 -10.42 2.17 5.34
C ASP A 43 -9.15 1.57 5.96
N GLU A 44 -8.16 1.22 5.13
CA GLU A 44 -7.07 0.33 5.55
C GLU A 44 -5.69 1.02 5.59
N LEU A 45 -5.55 2.25 5.06
CA LEU A 45 -4.24 2.94 5.02
C LEU A 45 -3.59 2.96 6.41
N LEU A 46 -2.42 2.32 6.49
CA LEU A 46 -1.62 2.14 7.70
C LEU A 46 -2.42 1.61 8.91
N GLY A 47 -3.26 0.60 8.68
CA GLY A 47 -4.09 -0.02 9.70
C GLY A 47 -5.33 0.81 10.07
N GLY A 48 -5.80 1.66 9.16
CA GLY A 48 -6.95 2.54 9.37
C GLY A 48 -6.61 3.82 10.13
N ALA A 49 -5.33 4.18 10.24
CA ALA A 49 -4.88 5.39 10.95
C ALA A 49 -5.41 6.70 10.34
N TYR A 50 -5.90 6.63 9.09
CA TYR A 50 -6.45 7.74 8.33
C TYR A 50 -7.91 7.53 7.93
N GLN A 51 -8.61 6.51 8.45
CA GLN A 51 -9.95 6.13 7.99
C GLN A 51 -11.02 7.24 8.12
N ASP A 52 -10.80 8.18 9.04
CA ASP A 52 -11.72 9.28 9.35
C ASP A 52 -11.27 10.61 8.69
N ASP A 53 -10.24 10.57 7.83
CA ASP A 53 -9.65 11.72 7.15
C ASP A 53 -10.23 11.96 5.74
N ASP A 54 -10.07 13.18 5.22
CA ASP A 54 -10.57 13.57 3.91
C ASP A 54 -9.57 13.15 2.81
N PHE A 55 -9.94 12.15 1.99
CA PHE A 55 -9.09 11.64 0.92
C PHE A 55 -9.29 12.37 -0.41
N THR A 56 -8.19 12.84 -1.00
CA THR A 56 -8.08 13.23 -2.41
C THR A 56 -7.17 12.24 -3.12
N THR A 57 -7.76 11.35 -3.92
CA THR A 57 -6.98 10.43 -4.77
C THR A 57 -6.52 11.15 -6.04
N VAL A 58 -5.22 11.13 -6.30
CA VAL A 58 -4.63 11.73 -7.50
C VAL A 58 -4.78 10.77 -8.67
N ASP A 59 -5.49 11.21 -9.70
CA ASP A 59 -5.51 10.50 -10.97
C ASP A 59 -4.26 10.82 -11.80
N TYR A 60 -3.58 9.78 -12.27
CA TYR A 60 -2.39 9.86 -13.10
C TYR A 60 -2.22 8.53 -13.87
N PRO A 61 -1.35 8.46 -14.89
CA PRO A 61 -1.28 7.27 -15.74
C PRO A 61 -0.93 5.97 -15.02
N GLY A 62 -0.05 5.99 -14.02
CA GLY A 62 0.44 4.77 -13.36
C GLY A 62 1.16 3.80 -14.32
N GLY A 63 1.75 4.30 -15.41
CA GLY A 63 2.41 3.50 -16.44
C GLY A 63 3.83 3.10 -16.05
N LEU A 64 4.23 1.89 -16.45
CA LEU A 64 5.59 1.38 -16.30
C LEU A 64 5.95 0.65 -17.60
N TRP A 65 6.03 1.37 -18.72
CA TRP A 65 6.50 0.76 -19.96
C TRP A 65 7.94 0.24 -19.79
N PRO A 66 8.27 -0.97 -20.29
CA PRO A 66 7.46 -1.86 -21.12
C PRO A 66 6.64 -2.93 -20.37
N ILE A 67 6.55 -2.86 -19.04
CA ILE A 67 5.95 -3.90 -18.17
C ILE A 67 4.41 -3.89 -18.20
N THR A 68 3.79 -2.71 -18.10
CA THR A 68 2.32 -2.64 -17.97
C THR A 68 1.59 -2.90 -19.29
N GLY A 69 2.01 -2.22 -20.36
CA GLY A 69 1.42 -2.30 -21.68
C GLY A 69 2.25 -1.54 -22.71
N VAL A 70 2.26 -2.01 -23.96
CA VAL A 70 3.13 -1.46 -25.01
C VAL A 70 2.78 -0.03 -25.43
N LEU A 71 1.57 0.44 -25.10
CA LEU A 71 1.10 1.81 -25.36
C LEU A 71 1.08 2.69 -24.10
N ASP A 72 1.45 2.13 -22.94
CA ASP A 72 1.49 2.89 -21.69
C ASP A 72 2.71 3.83 -21.69
N PRO A 73 2.65 4.95 -20.95
CA PRO A 73 3.80 5.82 -20.80
C PRO A 73 4.95 5.12 -20.05
N THR A 74 6.17 5.62 -20.29
CA THR A 74 7.34 5.29 -19.47
C THR A 74 7.11 5.69 -18.01
N LEU A 75 7.90 5.11 -17.10
CA LEU A 75 7.86 5.45 -15.69
C LEU A 75 8.09 6.95 -15.48
N GLY A 76 9.09 7.53 -16.15
CA GLY A 76 9.39 8.96 -16.07
C GLY A 76 8.22 9.86 -16.45
N VAL A 77 7.60 9.60 -17.60
CA VAL A 77 6.42 10.36 -18.06
C VAL A 77 5.26 10.20 -17.08
N SER A 78 5.00 8.99 -16.61
CA SER A 78 3.93 8.72 -15.63
C SER A 78 4.17 9.47 -14.31
N VAL A 79 5.39 9.39 -13.76
CA VAL A 79 5.78 10.08 -12.53
C VAL A 79 5.69 11.60 -12.71
N GLY A 80 6.16 12.16 -13.83
CA GLY A 80 6.07 13.60 -14.10
C GLY A 80 4.63 14.14 -14.14
N ILE A 81 3.70 13.38 -14.74
CA ILE A 81 2.28 13.71 -14.73
C ILE A 81 1.71 13.59 -13.30
N GLY A 82 2.07 12.52 -12.59
CA GLY A 82 1.66 12.32 -11.19
C GLY A 82 2.10 13.48 -10.28
N VAL A 83 3.34 13.96 -10.43
CA VAL A 83 3.86 15.11 -9.68
C VAL A 83 3.04 16.36 -9.98
N THR A 84 2.79 16.65 -11.26
CA THR A 84 2.00 17.81 -11.68
C THR A 84 0.60 17.78 -11.08
N ASN A 85 -0.09 16.64 -11.17
CA ASN A 85 -1.46 16.48 -10.67
C ASN A 85 -1.52 16.52 -9.13
N THR A 86 -0.53 15.93 -8.45
CA THR A 86 -0.45 15.95 -6.98
C THR A 86 -0.23 17.37 -6.46
N MET A 87 0.68 18.14 -7.08
CA MET A 87 0.92 19.54 -6.74
C MET A 87 -0.34 20.40 -6.96
N ALA A 88 -1.07 20.16 -8.04
CA ALA A 88 -2.33 20.85 -8.32
C ALA A 88 -3.41 20.52 -7.27
N ALA A 89 -3.52 19.26 -6.84
CA ALA A 89 -4.43 18.85 -5.77
C ALA A 89 -4.05 19.49 -4.43
N ILE A 90 -2.77 19.53 -4.08
CA ILE A 90 -2.31 20.16 -2.83
C ILE A 90 -2.62 21.67 -2.81
N ALA A 91 -2.50 22.35 -3.95
CA ALA A 91 -2.72 23.80 -4.03
C ALA A 91 -4.16 24.24 -3.73
N THR A 92 -5.14 23.33 -3.76
CA THR A 92 -6.55 23.64 -3.43
C THR A 92 -6.89 23.34 -1.97
N LEU A 93 -5.97 22.72 -1.22
CA LEU A 93 -6.19 22.29 0.16
C LEU A 93 -5.63 23.32 1.15
N SER A 94 -6.20 23.33 2.35
CA SER A 94 -5.73 24.15 3.47
C SER A 94 -5.85 23.39 4.78
N GLY A 95 -5.01 23.73 5.77
CA GLY A 95 -4.96 23.02 7.04
C GLY A 95 -3.95 21.87 7.05
N GLN A 96 -4.15 20.90 7.94
CA GLN A 96 -3.21 19.79 8.08
C GLN A 96 -3.17 18.92 6.81
N LEU A 97 -1.97 18.64 6.32
CA LEU A 97 -1.75 17.92 5.07
C LEU A 97 -0.93 16.64 5.31
N VAL A 98 -1.39 15.57 4.68
CA VAL A 98 -0.68 14.30 4.56
C VAL A 98 -0.63 13.94 3.09
N VAL A 99 0.55 13.61 2.57
CA VAL A 99 0.73 13.20 1.18
C VAL A 99 1.33 11.80 1.18
N ALA A 100 0.57 10.82 0.69
CA ALA A 100 0.92 9.42 0.79
C ALA A 100 0.95 8.76 -0.59
N GLY A 101 1.99 7.96 -0.86
CA GLY A 101 2.18 7.27 -2.12
C GLY A 101 2.68 5.86 -1.92
N THR A 102 2.20 4.93 -2.76
CA THR A 102 2.61 3.52 -2.73
C THR A 102 3.26 3.08 -4.03
N SER A 103 4.33 2.30 -3.97
CA SER A 103 5.02 1.74 -5.15
C SER A 103 5.39 2.86 -6.14
N GLN A 104 4.89 2.85 -7.37
CA GLN A 104 5.12 3.97 -8.31
C GLN A 104 4.67 5.34 -7.75
N GLY A 105 3.60 5.38 -6.96
CA GLY A 105 3.09 6.61 -6.35
C GLY A 105 4.03 7.19 -5.29
N SER A 106 4.86 6.38 -4.62
CA SER A 106 5.86 6.92 -3.70
C SER A 106 6.94 7.72 -4.43
N LEU A 107 7.28 7.35 -5.67
CA LEU A 107 8.22 8.10 -6.51
C LEU A 107 7.68 9.50 -6.82
N VAL A 108 6.37 9.59 -7.08
CA VAL A 108 5.66 10.87 -7.25
C VAL A 108 5.71 11.67 -5.95
N VAL A 109 5.32 11.06 -4.83
CA VAL A 109 5.24 11.73 -3.53
C VAL A 109 6.61 12.20 -3.03
N GLN A 110 7.67 11.44 -3.27
CA GLN A 110 9.04 11.82 -2.94
C GLN A 110 9.50 13.05 -3.76
N GLN A 111 9.12 13.14 -5.03
CA GLN A 111 9.44 14.32 -5.85
C GLN A 111 8.60 15.54 -5.45
N VAL A 112 7.34 15.33 -5.07
CA VAL A 112 6.47 16.37 -4.52
C VAL A 112 7.04 16.90 -3.19
N GLU A 113 7.52 16.03 -2.31
CA GLU A 113 8.20 16.40 -1.06
C GLU A 113 9.38 17.34 -1.34
N ALA A 114 10.27 16.95 -2.26
CA ALA A 114 11.40 17.77 -2.67
C ALA A 114 10.96 19.14 -3.22
N ASN A 115 9.93 19.17 -4.08
CA ASN A 115 9.42 20.38 -4.71
C ASN A 115 8.77 21.35 -3.70
N LEU A 116 8.13 20.83 -2.65
CA LEU A 116 7.43 21.65 -1.64
C LEU A 116 8.34 22.15 -0.52
N ASN A 117 9.58 21.66 -0.43
CA ASN A 117 10.49 22.00 0.66
C ASN A 117 10.87 23.50 0.73
N SER A 118 10.80 24.23 -0.38
CA SER A 118 11.04 25.68 -0.41
C SER A 118 9.75 26.51 -0.36
N ASN A 119 8.57 25.89 -0.41
CA ASN A 119 7.30 26.59 -0.45
C ASN A 119 6.79 26.93 0.97
N PRO A 120 6.80 28.20 1.40
CA PRO A 120 6.39 28.60 2.74
C PRO A 120 4.87 28.51 2.97
N ALA A 121 4.06 28.35 1.91
CA ALA A 121 2.62 28.18 2.04
C ALA A 121 2.24 26.76 2.51
N VAL A 122 3.15 25.79 2.36
CA VAL A 122 2.92 24.42 2.87
C VAL A 122 3.24 24.38 4.36
N PRO A 123 2.32 23.88 5.21
CA PRO A 123 2.56 23.78 6.65
C PRO A 123 3.79 22.92 6.98
N ASP A 124 4.63 23.38 7.91
CA ASP A 124 5.82 22.62 8.35
C ASP A 124 5.46 21.28 9.01
N ASN A 125 4.23 21.15 9.54
CA ASN A 125 3.72 19.90 10.11
C ASN A 125 3.16 18.92 9.06
N THR A 126 3.36 19.18 7.77
CA THR A 126 3.00 18.26 6.68
C THR A 126 3.75 16.94 6.82
N THR A 127 3.03 15.82 6.63
CA THR A 127 3.62 14.47 6.67
C THR A 127 3.62 13.83 5.29
N PHE A 128 4.78 13.38 4.83
CA PHE A 128 4.93 12.56 3.63
C PHE A 128 5.01 11.08 4.02
N ILE A 129 4.35 10.21 3.26
CA ILE A 129 4.33 8.76 3.50
C ILE A 129 4.74 8.04 2.22
N LEU A 130 5.85 7.34 2.27
CA LEU A 130 6.42 6.56 1.17
C LEU A 130 6.26 5.07 1.50
N ILE A 131 5.39 4.39 0.77
CA ILE A 131 5.06 2.98 1.01
C ILE A 131 5.64 2.16 -0.14
N ALA A 132 6.39 1.11 0.19
CA ALA A 132 6.97 0.19 -0.79
C ALA A 132 7.74 0.91 -1.91
N ASP A 133 8.58 1.88 -1.54
CA ASP A 133 9.22 2.82 -2.46
C ASP A 133 10.36 2.20 -3.29
N PRO A 134 10.25 2.12 -4.64
CA PRO A 134 11.30 1.59 -5.50
C PRO A 134 12.63 2.35 -5.43
N ASN A 135 12.64 3.63 -5.06
CA ASN A 135 13.88 4.39 -4.88
C ASN A 135 14.71 3.89 -3.70
N LEU A 136 14.11 3.21 -2.72
CA LEU A 136 14.81 2.63 -1.57
C LEU A 136 15.35 1.22 -1.84
N GLY A 137 14.74 0.50 -2.78
CA GLY A 137 15.07 -0.89 -3.12
C GLY A 137 15.65 -1.00 -4.52
N LEU A 138 14.80 -1.34 -5.49
CA LEU A 138 15.15 -1.65 -6.89
C LEU A 138 16.08 -0.60 -7.53
N PHE A 139 15.90 0.68 -7.20
CA PHE A 139 16.68 1.78 -7.78
C PHE A 139 17.73 2.36 -6.83
N ASN A 140 17.96 1.77 -5.65
CA ASN A 140 18.88 2.29 -4.64
C ASN A 140 20.33 2.43 -5.16
N GLY A 141 20.76 1.54 -6.06
CA GLY A 141 22.11 1.58 -6.65
C GLY A 141 22.29 2.57 -7.81
N SER A 142 21.22 3.24 -8.25
CA SER A 142 21.21 4.07 -9.46
C SER A 142 20.77 5.51 -9.21
N HIS A 143 20.83 5.99 -7.96
CA HIS A 143 20.49 7.38 -7.66
C HIS A 143 21.37 8.36 -8.46
N GLY A 144 20.73 9.37 -9.06
CA GLY A 144 21.38 10.36 -9.92
C GLY A 144 21.78 9.85 -11.30
N GLN A 145 21.52 8.58 -11.62
CA GLN A 145 21.81 7.98 -12.92
C GLN A 145 20.52 7.75 -13.69
N SER A 146 20.52 8.07 -14.99
CA SER A 146 19.38 7.77 -15.85
C SER A 146 19.24 6.25 -16.04
N VAL A 147 18.02 5.76 -15.93
CA VAL A 147 17.61 4.39 -16.26
C VAL A 147 16.81 4.45 -17.57
N PRO A 148 17.46 4.34 -18.75
CA PRO A 148 16.84 4.76 -20.01
C PRO A 148 15.60 3.96 -20.39
N VAL A 149 15.56 2.67 -20.05
CA VAL A 149 14.39 1.80 -20.33
C VAL A 149 13.12 2.31 -19.65
N PHE A 150 13.25 2.98 -18.51
CA PHE A 150 12.14 3.54 -17.75
C PHE A 150 11.99 5.05 -17.93
N ASP A 151 12.90 5.71 -18.66
CA ASP A 151 12.97 7.16 -18.80
C ASP A 151 12.97 7.87 -17.42
N TYR A 152 13.64 7.27 -16.44
CA TYR A 152 13.56 7.70 -15.05
C TYR A 152 14.94 7.94 -14.46
N VAL A 153 15.06 8.94 -13.59
CA VAL A 153 16.27 9.22 -12.81
C VAL A 153 15.91 9.06 -11.33
N PRO A 154 16.23 7.92 -10.73
CA PRO A 154 16.05 7.69 -9.30
C PRO A 154 16.83 8.70 -8.47
N PHE A 155 16.35 9.00 -7.27
CA PHE A 155 17.06 9.84 -6.32
C PHE A 155 16.80 9.34 -4.89
N ALA A 156 17.71 9.71 -3.99
CA ALA A 156 17.56 9.39 -2.58
C ALA A 156 16.41 10.18 -1.95
N VAL A 157 15.89 9.71 -0.82
CA VAL A 157 14.91 10.46 -0.01
C VAL A 157 15.44 11.89 0.21
N PRO A 158 14.70 12.94 -0.20
CA PRO A 158 15.19 14.31 -0.14
C PRO A 158 15.33 14.79 1.31
N GLU A 159 16.34 15.62 1.56
CA GLU A 159 16.42 16.34 2.84
C GLU A 159 15.47 17.53 2.82
N THR A 160 14.37 17.43 3.57
CA THR A 160 13.33 18.46 3.66
C THR A 160 13.04 18.84 5.11
N ARG A 161 12.34 19.96 5.31
CA ARG A 161 11.86 20.41 6.63
C ARG A 161 10.69 19.56 7.16
N PHE A 162 10.15 18.67 6.34
CA PHE A 162 8.94 17.91 6.64
C PHE A 162 9.19 16.65 7.45
N LYS A 163 8.10 16.03 7.88
CA LYS A 163 8.11 14.70 8.46
C LYS A 163 7.87 13.67 7.36
N THR A 164 8.74 12.66 7.28
CA THR A 164 8.64 11.58 6.28
C THR A 164 8.52 10.24 6.98
N ILE A 165 7.51 9.47 6.62
CA ILE A 165 7.27 8.11 7.08
C ILE A 165 7.56 7.18 5.91
N ILE A 166 8.44 6.21 6.12
CA ILE A 166 8.79 5.21 5.13
C ILE A 166 8.31 3.86 5.64
N VAL A 167 7.58 3.12 4.82
CA VAL A 167 7.08 1.78 5.15
C VAL A 167 7.60 0.79 4.12
N VAL A 168 8.42 -0.15 4.56
CA VAL A 168 9.03 -1.19 3.72
C VAL A 168 8.71 -2.55 4.32
N ASN A 169 8.12 -3.44 3.52
CA ASN A 169 7.94 -4.83 3.92
C ASN A 169 9.24 -5.60 3.73
N GLN A 170 9.57 -6.44 4.71
CA GLN A 170 10.68 -7.39 4.58
C GLN A 170 10.46 -8.26 3.35
N TYR A 171 11.50 -8.41 2.54
CA TYR A 171 11.48 -9.17 1.28
C TYR A 171 10.63 -8.57 0.16
N ASP A 172 10.22 -7.30 0.27
CA ASP A 172 9.62 -6.59 -0.85
C ASP A 172 10.65 -6.40 -1.96
N PHE A 173 10.42 -7.02 -3.11
CA PHE A 173 11.29 -6.94 -4.28
C PHE A 173 11.58 -5.51 -4.74
N PHE A 174 10.59 -4.63 -4.67
CA PHE A 174 10.73 -3.26 -5.17
C PHE A 174 11.37 -2.36 -4.12
N ALA A 175 11.06 -2.56 -2.85
CA ALA A 175 11.36 -1.58 -1.80
C ALA A 175 12.47 -1.98 -0.83
N ASP A 176 12.75 -3.29 -0.66
CA ASP A 176 13.77 -3.79 0.25
C ASP A 176 15.06 -4.14 -0.54
N PRO A 177 16.14 -3.35 -0.40
CA PRO A 177 17.32 -3.52 -1.24
C PRO A 177 18.06 -4.83 -0.95
N ILE A 178 18.22 -5.65 -1.99
CA ILE A 178 19.07 -6.84 -1.96
C ILE A 178 20.53 -6.40 -2.10
N THR A 179 21.36 -6.70 -1.11
CA THR A 179 22.79 -6.34 -1.08
C THR A 179 23.69 -7.45 -1.62
N GLN A 180 23.18 -8.68 -1.72
CA GLN A 180 23.90 -9.82 -2.30
C GLN A 180 23.08 -10.47 -3.43
N PRO A 181 23.06 -9.87 -4.64
CA PRO A 181 22.26 -10.36 -5.78
C PRO A 181 22.77 -11.68 -6.39
N TRP A 182 23.79 -12.32 -5.81
CA TRP A 182 24.22 -13.68 -6.16
C TRP A 182 23.56 -14.75 -5.27
N ASN A 183 22.85 -14.34 -4.21
CA ASN A 183 22.10 -15.25 -3.34
C ASN A 183 20.75 -15.57 -3.98
N LEU A 184 20.73 -16.60 -4.84
CA LEU A 184 19.55 -16.97 -5.61
C LEU A 184 18.29 -17.24 -4.75
N LEU A 185 18.45 -17.76 -3.53
CA LEU A 185 17.30 -17.97 -2.64
C LEU A 185 16.69 -16.65 -2.19
N THR A 186 17.52 -15.62 -1.98
CA THR A 186 17.05 -14.26 -1.68
C THR A 186 16.28 -13.70 -2.86
N ASP A 187 16.84 -13.78 -4.06
CA ASP A 187 16.21 -13.24 -5.27
C ASP A 187 14.87 -13.92 -5.57
N LEU A 188 14.82 -15.26 -5.47
CA LEU A 188 13.59 -16.03 -5.65
C LEU A 188 12.55 -15.70 -4.58
N ASN A 189 12.97 -15.55 -3.33
CA ASN A 189 12.06 -15.17 -2.24
C ASN A 189 11.48 -13.77 -2.47
N ALA A 190 12.30 -12.79 -2.86
CA ALA A 190 11.84 -11.45 -3.17
C ALA A 190 10.88 -11.45 -4.37
N LEU A 191 11.20 -12.19 -5.44
CA LEU A 191 10.35 -12.29 -6.62
C LEU A 191 8.96 -12.83 -6.29
N VAL A 192 8.88 -13.86 -5.44
CA VAL A 192 7.60 -14.38 -4.93
C VAL A 192 6.93 -13.35 -3.99
N GLY A 193 7.73 -12.55 -3.28
CA GLY A 193 7.30 -11.43 -2.44
C GLY A 193 6.54 -10.33 -3.19
N ILE A 194 6.74 -10.17 -4.51
CA ILE A 194 5.93 -9.26 -5.32
C ILE A 194 4.43 -9.51 -5.11
N TYR A 195 4.02 -10.78 -5.09
CA TYR A 195 2.62 -11.15 -4.96
C TYR A 195 2.13 -11.11 -3.50
N TYR A 196 2.96 -11.56 -2.56
CA TYR A 196 2.51 -11.82 -1.19
C TYR A 196 2.77 -10.70 -0.19
N VAL A 197 3.76 -9.84 -0.43
CA VAL A 197 4.15 -8.82 0.57
C VAL A 197 4.14 -7.40 0.02
N HIS A 198 4.35 -7.18 -1.27
CA HIS A 198 4.49 -5.81 -1.81
C HIS A 198 3.27 -4.91 -1.51
N SER A 199 2.07 -5.38 -1.84
CA SER A 199 0.83 -4.60 -1.62
C SER A 199 0.36 -4.60 -0.16
N VAL A 200 0.81 -5.53 0.68
CA VAL A 200 0.44 -5.63 2.10
C VAL A 200 0.97 -4.43 2.90
N ALA A 201 2.08 -3.82 2.46
CA ALA A 201 2.74 -2.72 3.14
C ALA A 201 1.77 -1.57 3.47
N GLN A 202 0.86 -1.27 2.53
CA GLN A 202 -0.06 -0.14 2.66
C GLN A 202 -1.11 -0.29 3.76
N ALA A 203 -1.45 -1.53 4.14
CA ALA A 203 -2.46 -1.82 5.16
C ALA A 203 -1.85 -2.12 6.54
N THR A 204 -0.53 -1.95 6.69
CA THR A 204 0.17 -2.31 7.94
C THR A 204 -0.19 -1.36 9.07
N ASP A 205 -0.67 -1.92 10.19
CA ASP A 205 -0.73 -1.18 11.46
C ASP A 205 0.69 -0.96 11.98
N LEU A 206 1.18 0.27 11.83
CA LEU A 206 2.55 0.64 12.23
C LEU A 206 2.82 0.51 13.73
N SER A 207 1.78 0.39 14.57
CA SER A 207 1.95 0.12 16.00
C SER A 207 2.39 -1.32 16.30
N THR A 208 2.18 -2.23 15.34
CA THR A 208 2.57 -3.64 15.46
C THR A 208 4.01 -3.92 15.02
N VAL A 209 4.66 -2.93 14.39
CA VAL A 209 6.05 -3.06 13.95
C VAL A 209 6.97 -3.07 15.17
N PRO A 210 7.84 -4.08 15.32
CA PRO A 210 8.73 -4.16 16.49
C PRO A 210 9.64 -2.93 16.60
N PRO A 211 9.89 -2.38 17.79
CA PRO A 211 10.71 -1.17 17.96
C PRO A 211 12.12 -1.25 17.36
N GLN A 212 12.73 -2.44 17.35
CA GLN A 212 14.05 -2.66 16.73
C GLN A 212 14.05 -2.54 15.19
N ASN A 213 12.86 -2.58 14.57
CA ASN A 213 12.65 -2.41 13.14
C ASN A 213 12.22 -0.98 12.77
N ILE A 214 12.27 -0.06 13.75
CA ILE A 214 11.91 1.34 13.57
C ILE A 214 13.16 2.18 13.79
N THR A 215 13.53 2.97 12.80
CA THR A 215 14.62 3.95 12.92
C THR A 215 14.09 5.34 12.62
N THR A 216 14.58 6.33 13.36
CA THR A 216 14.27 7.75 13.11
C THR A 216 15.57 8.53 12.96
N THR A 217 15.65 9.32 11.91
CA THR A 217 16.76 10.25 11.64
C THR A 217 16.24 11.67 11.46
N THR A 218 17.08 12.66 11.76
CA THR A 218 16.81 14.07 11.50
C THR A 218 17.84 14.57 10.49
N ASN A 219 17.38 15.22 9.42
CA ASN A 219 18.23 15.71 8.36
C ASN A 219 18.73 17.14 8.64
N SER A 220 19.54 17.69 7.72
CA SER A 220 20.11 19.04 7.88
C SER A 220 19.09 20.19 7.87
N GLN A 221 17.89 19.94 7.34
CA GLN A 221 16.77 20.91 7.29
C GLN A 221 15.86 20.81 8.52
N GLY A 222 16.19 19.95 9.49
CA GLY A 222 15.41 19.74 10.71
C GLY A 222 14.19 18.82 10.55
N GLY A 223 13.90 18.35 9.34
CA GLY A 223 12.87 17.35 9.11
C GLY A 223 13.27 15.97 9.61
N THR A 224 12.29 15.13 9.89
CA THR A 224 12.50 13.80 10.46
C THR A 224 12.02 12.71 9.52
N THR A 225 12.86 11.72 9.27
CA THR A 225 12.49 10.50 8.53
C THR A 225 12.38 9.34 9.50
N THR A 226 11.23 8.66 9.54
CA THR A 226 11.06 7.43 10.30
C THR A 226 10.78 6.27 9.36
N VAL A 227 11.62 5.24 9.44
CA VAL A 227 11.51 4.02 8.63
C VAL A 227 10.90 2.91 9.47
N TYR A 228 9.85 2.30 8.94
CA TYR A 228 9.20 1.11 9.46
C TYR A 228 9.56 -0.08 8.56
N ARG A 229 10.34 -1.02 9.08
CA ARG A 229 10.62 -2.29 8.42
C ARG A 229 9.68 -3.37 8.92
N VAL A 230 8.60 -3.60 8.18
CA VAL A 230 7.53 -4.52 8.55
C VAL A 230 8.02 -5.96 8.37
N PRO A 231 8.14 -6.76 9.43
CA PRO A 231 8.61 -8.14 9.31
C PRO A 231 7.55 -9.03 8.67
N THR A 232 8.00 -10.10 8.00
CA THR A 232 7.10 -11.14 7.48
C THR A 232 7.05 -12.31 8.46
N THR A 233 5.85 -12.86 8.68
CA THR A 233 5.70 -14.08 9.49
C THR A 233 6.21 -15.32 8.75
N PHE A 234 5.90 -15.44 7.47
CA PHE A 234 6.29 -16.56 6.61
C PHE A 234 7.22 -16.07 5.51
N LEU A 235 8.11 -16.94 5.03
CA LEU A 235 8.90 -16.61 3.84
C LEU A 235 7.97 -16.58 2.62
N PRO A 236 7.99 -15.52 1.80
CA PRO A 236 7.26 -15.52 0.53
C PRO A 236 7.52 -16.78 -0.30
N LEU A 237 8.78 -17.24 -0.37
CA LEU A 237 9.19 -18.40 -1.15
C LEU A 237 8.40 -19.68 -0.82
N THR A 238 7.97 -19.86 0.43
CA THR A 238 7.28 -21.07 0.88
C THR A 238 5.77 -20.90 1.00
N MET A 239 5.26 -19.68 0.88
CA MET A 239 3.82 -19.41 0.93
C MET A 239 3.01 -20.23 -0.10
N PRO A 240 3.46 -20.46 -1.34
CA PRO A 240 2.76 -21.34 -2.27
C PRO A 240 2.54 -22.76 -1.74
N LEU A 241 3.50 -23.32 -1.00
CA LEU A 241 3.37 -24.65 -0.39
C LEU A 241 2.22 -24.68 0.62
N ARG A 242 2.09 -23.62 1.42
CA ARG A 242 0.97 -23.46 2.37
C ARG A 242 -0.36 -23.38 1.63
N GLN A 243 -0.41 -22.64 0.53
CA GLN A 243 -1.62 -22.51 -0.29
C GLN A 243 -2.01 -23.85 -0.95
N TRP A 244 -1.05 -24.70 -1.28
CA TRP A 244 -1.29 -26.05 -1.77
C TRP A 244 -1.61 -27.08 -0.67
N GLY A 245 -1.74 -26.64 0.58
CA GLY A 245 -2.20 -27.49 1.69
C GLY A 245 -1.10 -28.34 2.32
N VAL A 246 0.19 -28.05 2.08
CA VAL A 246 1.28 -28.69 2.83
C VAL A 246 1.12 -28.32 4.32
N PRO A 247 1.22 -29.28 5.26
CA PRO A 247 1.00 -29.02 6.68
C PRO A 247 1.89 -27.90 7.22
N ALA A 248 1.31 -26.98 8.01
CA ALA A 248 1.99 -25.79 8.49
C ALA A 248 3.34 -26.08 9.17
N GLY A 249 3.40 -27.07 10.06
CA GLY A 249 4.64 -27.43 10.76
C GLY A 249 5.77 -27.92 9.83
N VAL A 250 5.44 -28.50 8.68
CA VAL A 250 6.45 -28.88 7.67
C VAL A 250 6.99 -27.63 6.99
N VAL A 251 6.12 -26.71 6.61
CA VAL A 251 6.54 -25.46 5.96
C VAL A 251 7.27 -24.54 6.95
N ASP A 252 6.86 -24.49 8.22
CA ASP A 252 7.54 -23.75 9.28
C ASP A 252 8.98 -24.27 9.49
N ALA A 253 9.18 -25.58 9.42
CA ALA A 253 10.51 -26.17 9.51
C ALA A 253 11.38 -25.79 8.31
N ILE A 254 10.81 -25.74 7.10
CA ILE A 254 11.50 -25.26 5.90
C ILE A 254 11.85 -23.77 6.05
N ASP A 255 10.91 -22.95 6.51
CA ASP A 255 11.11 -21.52 6.76
C ASP A 255 12.27 -21.28 7.73
N ALA A 256 12.33 -22.05 8.83
CA ALA A 256 13.39 -21.93 9.82
C ALA A 256 14.79 -22.22 9.25
N GLN A 257 14.90 -23.12 8.26
CA GLN A 257 16.17 -23.42 7.60
C GLN A 257 16.54 -22.40 6.53
N LEU A 258 15.57 -21.95 5.74
CA LEU A 258 15.81 -21.05 4.60
C LEU A 258 15.98 -19.59 5.02
N ARG A 259 15.27 -19.14 6.07
CA ARG A 259 15.23 -17.73 6.46
C ARG A 259 16.61 -17.16 6.77
N PRO A 260 17.50 -17.81 7.56
CA PRO A 260 18.84 -17.30 7.79
C PRO A 260 19.70 -17.19 6.53
N ILE A 261 19.44 -18.01 5.49
CA ILE A 261 20.17 -17.98 4.22
C ILE A 261 19.65 -16.82 3.36
N ILE A 262 18.33 -16.61 3.33
CA ILE A 262 17.68 -15.50 2.63
C ILE A 262 18.05 -14.16 3.29
N ASP A 263 18.04 -14.09 4.63
CA ASP A 263 18.36 -12.86 5.36
C ASP A 263 19.79 -12.37 5.12
N GLN A 264 20.73 -13.26 4.76
CA GLN A 264 22.09 -12.86 4.38
C GLN A 264 22.14 -11.99 3.12
N GLY A 265 21.12 -12.07 2.26
CA GLY A 265 21.04 -11.27 1.05
C GLY A 265 20.64 -9.81 1.28
N TYR A 266 20.25 -9.45 2.51
CA TYR A 266 19.82 -8.10 2.87
C TYR A 266 20.79 -7.44 3.86
N ALA A 267 20.73 -6.10 3.92
CA ALA A 267 21.43 -5.37 4.97
C ALA A 267 20.79 -5.66 6.35
N PRO A 268 21.58 -5.87 7.42
CA PRO A 268 21.04 -5.97 8.76
C PRO A 268 20.27 -4.70 9.12
N VAL A 269 19.17 -4.85 9.86
CA VAL A 269 18.46 -3.71 10.43
C VAL A 269 19.36 -3.07 11.50
N SER A 270 19.85 -1.86 11.24
CA SER A 270 20.62 -1.11 12.22
C SER A 270 19.73 -0.75 13.40
N SER A 271 20.06 -1.25 14.59
CA SER A 271 19.29 -1.04 15.82
C SER A 271 19.61 0.31 16.46
N THR A 272 19.34 1.42 15.78
CA THR A 272 19.37 2.74 16.41
C THR A 272 18.07 2.97 17.16
N ARG A 273 18.12 2.85 18.50
CA ARG A 273 16.97 3.03 19.40
C ARG A 273 16.33 4.42 19.18
N PRO A 274 15.03 4.53 18.84
CA PRO A 274 14.36 5.82 18.79
C PRO A 274 14.32 6.46 20.19
N PRO A 275 14.44 7.79 20.33
CA PRO A 275 13.99 8.46 21.54
C PRO A 275 12.48 8.25 21.70
N VAL A 276 12.08 7.63 22.80
CA VAL A 276 10.71 7.13 23.09
C VAL A 276 9.64 8.23 23.11
N ALA A 277 10.00 9.52 23.04
CA ALA A 277 9.08 10.63 23.26
C ALA A 277 8.53 11.33 21.99
N ALA A 278 8.92 10.94 20.77
CA ALA A 278 8.49 11.65 19.55
C ALA A 278 8.36 10.79 18.28
N SER A 279 8.25 9.46 18.39
CA SER A 279 8.13 8.62 17.19
C SER A 279 6.77 8.83 16.51
N PRO A 280 6.71 8.87 15.16
CA PRO A 280 5.46 8.92 14.40
C PRO A 280 4.47 7.82 14.80
N ALA A 281 4.96 6.66 15.24
CA ALA A 281 4.16 5.56 15.77
C ALA A 281 3.36 6.01 16.99
N ALA A 282 3.94 6.79 17.91
CA ALA A 282 3.21 7.29 19.07
C ALA A 282 2.13 8.31 18.66
N GLN A 283 2.38 9.11 17.61
CA GLN A 283 1.38 10.04 17.05
C GLN A 283 0.27 9.29 16.29
N LEU A 284 0.60 8.25 15.53
CA LEU A 284 -0.37 7.39 14.83
C LEU A 284 -1.19 6.55 15.82
N VAL A 285 -0.55 5.96 16.83
CA VAL A 285 -1.23 5.27 17.95
C VAL A 285 -2.16 6.22 18.69
N SER A 286 -1.77 7.49 18.88
CA SER A 286 -2.66 8.50 19.46
C SER A 286 -3.85 8.83 18.56
N ARG A 287 -3.68 8.85 17.22
CA ARG A 287 -4.78 9.00 16.24
C ARG A 287 -5.74 7.81 16.31
N THR A 288 -5.23 6.58 16.27
CA THR A 288 -6.04 5.36 16.34
C THR A 288 -6.72 5.18 17.71
N ALA A 289 -6.10 5.62 18.80
CA ALA A 289 -6.73 5.64 20.13
C ALA A 289 -7.86 6.69 20.23
N SER A 290 -7.74 7.81 19.51
CA SER A 290 -8.77 8.85 19.47
C SER A 290 -9.98 8.49 18.61
N SER A 291 -9.85 7.57 17.63
CA SER A 291 -10.97 7.07 16.82
C SER A 291 -11.82 5.97 17.50
N GLY A 292 -11.51 5.63 18.76
CA GLY A 292 -12.42 4.92 19.66
C GLY A 292 -12.77 3.47 19.30
N ARG A 293 -12.17 2.87 18.26
CA ARG A 293 -12.55 1.52 17.80
C ARG A 293 -11.38 0.53 17.88
N GLN A 294 -11.32 -0.23 18.98
CA GLN A 294 -10.51 -1.45 19.02
C GLN A 294 -11.11 -2.50 18.09
N ARG A 295 -10.39 -2.87 17.03
CA ARG A 295 -10.77 -4.02 16.17
C ARG A 295 -10.33 -5.32 16.86
N PRO A 296 -11.17 -6.36 16.89
CA PRO A 296 -10.74 -7.69 17.32
C PRO A 296 -9.66 -8.22 16.39
N THR A 297 -8.55 -8.70 16.96
CA THR A 297 -7.52 -9.44 16.24
C THR A 297 -8.09 -10.81 15.86
N THR A 298 -8.70 -10.92 14.68
CA THR A 298 -9.00 -12.21 14.06
C THR A 298 -8.43 -12.19 12.65
N PRO A 299 -7.60 -13.19 12.26
CA PRO A 299 -7.08 -13.29 10.90
C PRO A 299 -8.23 -13.27 9.88
N PRO A 300 -8.04 -12.70 8.68
CA PRO A 300 -9.04 -12.75 7.63
C PRO A 300 -9.33 -14.22 7.28
N ALA A 301 -10.54 -14.68 7.56
CA ALA A 301 -11.04 -15.93 7.04
C ALA A 301 -11.26 -15.75 5.52
N VAL A 302 -10.39 -16.35 4.72
CA VAL A 302 -10.60 -16.47 3.28
C VAL A 302 -11.83 -17.36 3.09
N LYS A 303 -12.91 -16.79 2.54
CA LYS A 303 -14.09 -17.56 2.11
C LYS A 303 -13.64 -18.61 1.10
N GLY A 304 -13.68 -19.87 1.51
CA GLY A 304 -13.42 -21.01 0.63
C GLY A 304 -14.40 -20.99 -0.54
N ALA A 305 -13.84 -20.99 -1.75
CA ALA A 305 -14.58 -21.32 -2.95
C ALA A 305 -15.11 -22.76 -2.81
N ALA A 306 -16.39 -22.92 -3.13
CA ALA A 306 -17.13 -24.17 -3.03
C ALA A 306 -16.40 -25.31 -3.76
N SER A 307 -16.18 -26.41 -3.04
CA SER A 307 -15.74 -27.67 -3.60
C SER A 307 -16.85 -28.26 -4.47
N THR A 308 -16.66 -28.29 -5.78
CA THR A 308 -17.39 -29.18 -6.69
C THR A 308 -16.86 -30.61 -6.50
N GLY A 309 -17.48 -31.34 -5.58
CA GLY A 309 -17.24 -32.77 -5.36
C GLY A 309 -18.36 -33.61 -5.96
N SER A 310 -18.06 -34.24 -7.10
CA SER A 310 -18.80 -35.33 -7.72
C SER A 310 -19.14 -36.43 -6.70
N HIS A 311 -20.40 -36.83 -6.61
CA HIS A 311 -20.81 -38.16 -6.10
C HIS A 311 -21.76 -38.80 -7.10
N SER A 312 -21.30 -39.89 -7.68
CA SER A 312 -22.06 -40.85 -8.48
C SER A 312 -22.75 -41.87 -7.58
N GLY A 313 -23.96 -42.28 -7.99
CA GLY A 313 -24.54 -43.57 -7.62
C GLY A 313 -25.94 -43.53 -7.01
N GLY A 314 -26.92 -44.12 -7.71
CA GLY A 314 -28.09 -44.73 -7.06
C GLY A 314 -29.47 -44.39 -7.61
N SER A 315 -29.87 -45.13 -8.65
CA SER A 315 -31.23 -45.37 -9.17
C SER A 315 -32.40 -45.30 -8.16
N SER A 316 -33.52 -44.67 -8.54
CA SER A 316 -34.80 -45.36 -8.80
C SER A 316 -36.00 -44.41 -9.03
N GLY A 317 -36.83 -44.74 -10.03
CA GLY A 317 -38.30 -44.62 -9.92
C GLY A 317 -39.02 -43.41 -10.51
N GLY A 318 -39.51 -43.55 -11.75
CA GLY A 318 -40.94 -43.38 -12.06
C GLY A 318 -41.48 -42.02 -12.54
N SER A 319 -41.88 -41.98 -13.82
CA SER A 319 -43.22 -41.55 -14.33
C SER A 319 -43.74 -40.17 -13.90
N SER A 320 -43.97 -39.16 -14.76
CA SER A 320 -44.88 -39.11 -15.92
C SER A 320 -45.09 -37.63 -16.29
N GLY A 321 -45.52 -37.33 -17.52
CA GLY A 321 -46.31 -36.11 -17.78
C GLY A 321 -45.86 -35.26 -18.96
N SER A 322 -46.41 -35.61 -20.11
CA SER A 322 -46.35 -34.95 -21.41
C SER A 322 -47.07 -33.58 -21.46
N SER A 323 -46.58 -32.65 -22.28
CA SER A 323 -47.33 -31.79 -23.25
C SER A 323 -46.44 -30.61 -23.67
N SER A 324 -45.83 -30.56 -24.87
CA SER A 324 -46.39 -30.30 -26.21
C SER A 324 -46.75 -28.83 -26.50
N GLY A 325 -46.06 -28.26 -27.51
CA GLY A 325 -46.53 -27.19 -28.40
C GLY A 325 -46.21 -25.75 -27.95
N SER A 326 -45.89 -24.80 -28.82
CA SER A 326 -45.61 -24.78 -30.25
C SER A 326 -45.00 -23.41 -30.59
N SER A 327 -44.06 -23.43 -31.52
CA SER A 327 -43.54 -22.33 -32.33
C SER A 327 -44.58 -21.33 -32.85
N SER A 328 -44.21 -20.04 -32.92
CA SER A 328 -44.51 -19.21 -34.10
C SER A 328 -43.49 -18.07 -34.28
N LYS A 329 -43.10 -17.88 -35.55
CA LYS A 329 -42.25 -16.83 -36.14
C LYS A 329 -43.13 -15.63 -36.54
N SER A 330 -42.58 -14.42 -36.47
CA SER A 330 -42.77 -13.34 -37.47
C SER A 330 -41.61 -12.33 -37.31
N THR A 331 -40.63 -12.22 -38.20
CA THR A 331 -40.57 -11.55 -39.54
C THR A 331 -40.88 -10.06 -39.58
N GLY A 332 -39.88 -9.28 -40.06
CA GLY A 332 -40.00 -7.98 -40.74
C GLY A 332 -39.78 -6.75 -39.84
N GLY A 333 -38.96 -5.76 -40.16
CA GLY A 333 -38.14 -5.49 -41.34
C GLY A 333 -37.60 -4.04 -41.31
N SER A 334 -36.36 -3.88 -41.80
CA SER A 334 -35.75 -2.76 -42.55
C SER A 334 -36.13 -1.28 -42.24
N GLY A 335 -35.09 -0.45 -42.03
CA GLY A 335 -35.15 1.00 -42.25
C GLY A 335 -33.79 1.68 -42.09
N ARG A 336 -33.13 1.97 -43.22
CA ARG A 336 -31.85 2.67 -43.37
C ARG A 336 -32.00 4.21 -43.33
N ASN A 337 -30.87 4.86 -43.01
CA ASN A 337 -30.40 6.21 -43.38
C ASN A 337 -31.06 7.44 -42.74
N LYS A 338 -30.27 8.17 -41.92
CA LYS A 338 -29.46 9.32 -42.35
C LYS A 338 -28.24 9.45 -41.42
#